data_AF-A0A953Y5C5-F1
#
_entry.id   AF-A0A953Y5C5-F1
#
_cell.length_a   1.000
_cell.length_b   1.000
_cell.length_c   1.000
_cell.angle_alpha   90.00
_cell.angle_beta   90.00
_cell.angle_gamma   90.00
#
_symmetry.space_group_name_H-M   'P 1'
#
loop_
_entity.id
_entity.type
_entity.pdbx_description
1 polymer ?
#
loop_
_entity_poly.entity_id
_entity_poly.type
_entity_poly.pdbx_seq_one_letter_code
_entity_poly.pdbx_strand_id
1 'polypeptide(L)'
;MSPARRKQAVLHEVLVVGTHGNRYTVEVLASGKARCPCKGFRFRHECRHVLDPEVRELCARYEAPRRPHAEVLALASCIAVALRPYVTAVEIVGSLRRGKPEVKDVDLIFVPGVWAPEQVVSLFRTFGQPLHYGESFGAIVLPQGVGAQLWCVEDYAVWGAALLHFTGPRAYNIQLRMRANKRGWQLSQHGLIERASGRLIAGANEEEVVQALGLPWIPPAQRGQGDRGA
;
A
#
# COMPACT_ATOMS: atom_id res chain seq x y z
N MET A 1 -0.93 12.93 -19.82
CA MET A 1 0.36 13.13 -19.13
C MET A 1 0.51 12.08 -18.05
N SER A 2 1.57 11.25 -18.08
CA SER A 2 1.83 10.24 -17.05
C SER A 2 2.07 10.94 -15.70
N PRO A 3 1.47 10.52 -14.58
CA PRO A 3 1.84 11.06 -13.28
C PRO A 3 3.32 10.72 -13.05
N ALA A 4 4.14 11.74 -12.84
CA ALA A 4 5.53 11.55 -12.44
C ALA A 4 5.53 10.70 -11.17
N ARG A 5 6.18 9.52 -11.21
CA ARG A 5 6.36 8.68 -10.02
C ARG A 5 7.05 9.53 -8.94
N ARG A 6 6.32 9.95 -7.89
CA ARG A 6 6.91 10.61 -6.72
C ARG A 6 8.01 9.70 -6.16
N LYS A 7 9.26 10.16 -6.19
CA LYS A 7 10.40 9.42 -5.63
C LYS A 7 10.26 9.42 -4.11
N GLN A 8 10.23 8.24 -3.49
CA GLN A 8 10.38 8.11 -2.04
C GLN A 8 11.68 8.79 -1.59
N ALA A 9 11.62 9.54 -0.49
CA ALA A 9 12.77 10.22 0.09
C ALA A 9 13.83 9.18 0.53
N VAL A 10 15.07 9.42 0.11
CA VAL A 10 16.24 8.64 0.52
C VAL A 10 16.72 9.21 1.85
N LEU A 11 16.79 8.38 2.89
CA LEU A 11 17.29 8.76 4.20
C LEU A 11 18.82 8.82 4.17
N HIS A 12 19.44 7.75 3.71
CA HIS A 12 20.88 7.66 3.48
C HIS A 12 21.19 6.60 2.43
N GLU A 13 22.42 6.61 1.92
CA GLU A 13 22.92 5.60 1.00
C GLU A 13 23.92 4.69 1.73
N VAL A 14 23.93 3.41 1.36
CA VAL A 14 24.90 2.42 1.86
C VAL A 14 25.66 1.86 0.67
N LEU A 15 26.98 1.88 0.75
CA LEU A 15 27.83 1.20 -0.22
C LEU A 15 28.02 -0.26 0.21
N VAL A 16 27.69 -1.20 -0.68
CA VAL A 16 27.85 -2.64 -0.48
C VAL A 16 28.86 -3.17 -1.49
N VAL A 17 29.78 -3.99 -1.04
CA VAL A 17 30.67 -4.77 -1.92
C VAL A 17 30.04 -6.15 -2.09
N GLY A 18 29.64 -6.50 -3.31
CA GLY A 18 29.02 -7.79 -3.59
C GLY A 18 29.99 -8.92 -3.81
N THR A 19 29.43 -10.11 -4.07
CA THR A 19 30.12 -11.41 -4.16
C THR A 19 31.34 -11.49 -5.09
N HIS A 20 31.50 -10.54 -6.02
CA HIS A 20 32.61 -10.49 -6.98
C HIS A 20 33.43 -9.19 -6.89
N GLY A 21 33.39 -8.49 -5.74
CA GLY A 21 34.07 -7.21 -5.55
C GLY A 21 33.36 -6.01 -6.20
N ASN A 22 32.21 -6.23 -6.83
CA ASN A 22 31.39 -5.17 -7.41
C ASN A 22 30.85 -4.25 -6.32
N ARG A 23 30.93 -2.94 -6.53
CA ARG A 23 30.39 -1.95 -5.59
C ARG A 23 28.99 -1.52 -6.00
N TYR A 24 28.06 -1.61 -5.07
CA TYR A 24 26.66 -1.25 -5.24
C TYR A 24 26.28 -0.16 -4.24
N THR A 25 25.62 0.90 -4.73
CA THR A 25 24.91 1.84 -3.85
C THR A 25 23.52 1.28 -3.57
N VAL A 26 23.09 1.32 -2.32
CA VAL A 26 21.73 0.98 -1.89
C VAL A 26 21.14 2.19 -1.19
N GLU A 27 20.01 2.69 -1.70
CA GLU A 27 19.23 3.75 -1.06
C GLU A 27 18.41 3.14 0.07
N VAL A 28 18.65 3.58 1.30
CA VAL A 28 17.74 3.32 2.42
C VAL A 28 16.69 4.43 2.40
N LEU A 29 15.45 4.04 2.19
CA LEU A 29 14.34 4.97 2.08
C LEU A 29 13.85 5.32 3.49
N ALA A 30 13.27 6.50 3.61
CA ALA A 30 12.63 6.95 4.84
C ALA A 30 11.63 5.91 5.39
N SER A 31 10.97 5.14 4.52
CA SER A 31 10.08 4.02 4.88
C SER A 31 10.74 2.79 5.54
N GLY A 32 12.02 2.86 5.90
CA GLY A 32 12.81 1.73 6.37
C GLY A 32 13.32 0.84 5.24
N LYS A 33 12.54 0.63 4.17
CA LYS A 33 12.91 -0.20 3.01
C LYS A 33 14.21 0.28 2.36
N ALA A 34 15.11 -0.64 2.06
CA ALA A 34 16.24 -0.38 1.18
C ALA A 34 15.96 -0.84 -0.25
N ARG A 35 16.52 -0.12 -1.23
CA ARG A 35 16.45 -0.48 -2.65
C ARG A 35 17.73 -0.13 -3.39
N CYS A 36 17.99 -0.83 -4.47
CA CYS A 36 19.01 -0.39 -5.43
C CYS A 36 18.49 0.82 -6.25
N PRO A 37 19.23 1.94 -6.37
CA PRO A 37 18.87 3.12 -7.17
C PRO A 37 19.01 2.91 -8.68
N CYS A 38 19.52 1.76 -9.11
CA CYS A 38 19.74 1.39 -10.51
C CYS A 38 18.49 1.68 -11.37
N LYS A 39 18.68 2.39 -12.50
CA LYS A 39 17.66 2.49 -13.57
C LYS A 39 17.70 1.29 -14.54
N GLY A 40 18.61 0.33 -14.30
CA GLY A 40 18.95 -0.76 -15.21
C GLY A 40 17.90 -1.87 -15.34
N PHE A 41 18.24 -2.84 -16.20
CA PHE A 41 17.39 -3.96 -16.63
C PHE A 41 16.79 -4.72 -15.43
N ARG A 42 15.45 -4.85 -15.43
CA ARG A 42 14.69 -5.58 -14.40
C ARG A 42 14.47 -7.02 -14.85
N PHE A 43 14.90 -7.98 -14.06
CA PHE A 43 14.58 -9.39 -14.27
C PHE A 43 13.49 -9.80 -13.27
N ARG A 44 12.37 -10.36 -13.74
CA ARG A 44 11.22 -10.75 -12.89
C ARG A 44 10.74 -9.66 -11.91
N HIS A 45 10.77 -8.40 -12.37
CA HIS A 45 10.40 -7.20 -11.60
C HIS A 45 11.39 -6.74 -10.51
N GLU A 46 12.54 -7.37 -10.36
CA GLU A 46 13.62 -6.98 -9.43
C GLU A 46 14.86 -6.50 -10.21
N CYS A 47 15.67 -5.60 -9.62
CA CYS A 47 16.93 -5.18 -10.24
C CYS A 47 17.96 -6.30 -10.12
N ARG A 48 18.76 -6.54 -11.18
CA ARG A 48 19.82 -7.56 -11.15
C ARG A 48 20.80 -7.38 -9.98
N HIS A 49 21.03 -6.14 -9.55
CA HIS A 49 21.89 -5.86 -8.38
C HIS A 49 21.30 -6.39 -7.07
N VAL A 50 19.96 -6.46 -6.93
CA VAL A 50 19.29 -7.05 -5.76
C VAL A 50 19.32 -8.59 -5.80
N LEU A 51 19.80 -9.17 -6.90
CA LEU A 51 20.11 -10.60 -6.96
C LEU A 51 21.52 -10.91 -6.41
N ASP A 52 22.40 -9.92 -6.25
CA ASP A 52 23.67 -10.13 -5.54
C ASP A 52 23.35 -10.41 -4.06
N PRO A 53 23.88 -11.51 -3.48
CA PRO A 53 23.59 -11.90 -2.09
C PRO A 53 23.82 -10.80 -1.06
N GLU A 54 24.89 -10.03 -1.19
CA GLU A 54 25.26 -8.98 -0.20
C GLU A 54 24.28 -7.80 -0.27
N VAL A 55 23.87 -7.44 -1.48
CA VAL A 55 22.87 -6.39 -1.70
C VAL A 55 21.49 -6.85 -1.21
N ARG A 56 21.14 -8.12 -1.48
CA ARG A 56 19.90 -8.73 -1.01
C ARG A 56 19.84 -8.79 0.51
N GLU A 57 20.93 -9.20 1.15
CA GLU A 57 21.04 -9.27 2.61
C GLU A 57 20.97 -7.87 3.22
N LEU A 58 21.66 -6.88 2.66
CA LEU A 58 21.48 -5.49 3.09
C LEU A 58 20.01 -5.07 2.97
N CYS A 59 19.37 -5.33 1.82
CA CYS A 59 17.97 -4.97 1.63
C CYS A 59 17.05 -5.65 2.64
N ALA A 60 17.31 -6.91 2.97
CA ALA A 60 16.59 -7.69 3.97
C ALA A 60 16.80 -7.14 5.40
N ARG A 61 18.01 -6.68 5.75
CA ARG A 61 18.29 -6.04 7.04
C ARG A 61 17.51 -4.74 7.25
N TYR A 62 17.22 -4.04 6.15
CA TYR A 62 16.38 -2.83 6.14
C TYR A 62 14.90 -3.13 5.87
N GLU A 63 14.49 -4.39 5.72
CA GLU A 63 13.07 -4.70 5.77
C GLU A 63 12.60 -4.53 7.21
N ALA A 64 11.61 -3.66 7.43
CA ALA A 64 10.98 -3.50 8.74
C ALA A 64 10.62 -4.88 9.32
N PRO A 65 11.02 -5.18 10.56
CA PRO A 65 10.78 -6.49 11.16
C PRO A 65 9.28 -6.74 11.21
N ARG A 66 8.89 -7.99 10.94
CA ARG A 66 7.51 -8.41 11.16
C ARG A 66 7.24 -8.45 12.65
N ARG A 67 6.02 -8.05 13.02
CA ARG A 67 5.57 -7.99 14.41
C ARG A 67 4.22 -8.70 14.57
N PRO A 68 3.89 -9.20 15.76
CA PRO A 68 2.60 -9.82 16.02
C PRO A 68 1.43 -8.92 15.60
N HIS A 69 0.42 -9.51 14.96
CA HIS A 69 -0.76 -8.80 14.48
C HIS A 69 -1.38 -7.90 15.55
N ALA A 70 -1.56 -8.44 16.76
CA ALA A 70 -2.19 -7.73 17.86
C ALA A 70 -1.44 -6.45 18.27
N GLU A 71 -0.10 -6.47 18.26
CA GLU A 71 0.72 -5.29 18.58
C GLU A 71 0.47 -4.18 17.58
N VAL A 72 0.55 -4.50 16.28
CA VAL A 72 0.42 -3.50 15.22
C VAL A 72 -1.03 -3.07 15.03
N LEU A 73 -2.00 -3.96 15.27
CA LEU A 73 -3.42 -3.64 15.27
C LEU A 73 -3.77 -2.62 16.35
N ALA A 74 -3.19 -2.75 17.56
CA ALA A 74 -3.41 -1.79 18.63
C ALA A 74 -2.95 -0.38 18.22
N LEU A 75 -1.76 -0.26 17.62
CA LEU A 75 -1.24 1.01 17.10
C LEU A 75 -2.14 1.58 15.99
N ALA A 76 -2.54 0.75 15.04
CA ALA A 76 -3.44 1.15 13.95
C ALA A 76 -4.81 1.61 14.48
N SER A 77 -5.33 0.93 15.50
CA SER A 77 -6.62 1.25 16.12
C SER A 77 -6.58 2.58 16.86
N CYS A 78 -5.50 2.88 17.59
CA CYS A 78 -5.31 4.18 18.23
C CYS A 78 -5.34 5.33 17.21
N ILE A 79 -4.64 5.18 16.08
CA ILE A 79 -4.64 6.18 15.01
C ILE A 79 -6.05 6.32 14.41
N ALA A 80 -6.71 5.20 14.07
CA ALA A 80 -8.04 5.23 13.48
C ALA A 80 -9.07 5.91 14.41
N VAL A 81 -9.05 5.61 15.71
CA VAL A 81 -9.91 6.24 16.71
C VAL A 81 -9.66 7.75 16.79
N ALA A 82 -8.40 8.18 16.79
CA ALA A 82 -8.04 9.59 16.86
C ALA A 82 -8.43 10.38 15.60
N LEU A 83 -8.42 9.75 14.42
CA LEU A 83 -8.83 10.38 13.15
C LEU A 83 -10.36 10.43 12.97
N ARG A 84 -11.09 9.47 13.56
CA ARG A 84 -12.53 9.26 13.33
C ARG A 84 -13.42 10.52 13.46
N PRO A 85 -13.18 11.45 14.42
CA PRO A 85 -14.00 12.65 14.55
C PRO A 85 -13.89 13.64 13.36
N TYR A 86 -12.84 13.52 12.54
CA TYR A 86 -12.50 14.49 11.50
C TYR A 86 -12.83 14.01 10.08
N VAL A 87 -13.19 12.75 9.94
CA VAL A 87 -13.36 12.04 8.67
C VAL A 87 -14.72 11.39 8.60
N THR A 88 -15.24 11.19 7.39
CA THR A 88 -16.51 10.46 7.18
C THR A 88 -16.31 8.96 7.41
N ALA A 89 -15.14 8.44 7.02
CA ALA A 89 -14.75 7.06 7.25
C ALA A 89 -13.23 6.95 7.41
N VAL A 90 -12.78 5.95 8.17
CA VAL A 90 -11.38 5.53 8.27
C VAL A 90 -11.33 4.04 8.52
N GLU A 91 -10.47 3.34 7.78
CA GLU A 91 -10.37 1.88 7.86
C GLU A 91 -8.91 1.44 7.86
N ILE A 92 -8.62 0.44 8.69
CA ILE A 92 -7.37 -0.30 8.67
C ILE A 92 -7.43 -1.27 7.49
N VAL A 93 -6.42 -1.25 6.63
CA VAL A 93 -6.36 -2.06 5.40
C VAL A 93 -5.11 -2.95 5.40
N GLY A 94 -4.59 -3.28 4.22
CA GLY A 94 -3.33 -4.01 4.09
C GLY A 94 -3.36 -5.39 4.76
N SER A 95 -2.20 -5.79 5.28
CA SER A 95 -2.03 -7.10 5.89
C SER A 95 -2.72 -7.26 7.25
N LEU A 96 -2.95 -6.15 7.95
CA LEU A 96 -3.73 -6.10 9.19
C LEU A 96 -5.18 -6.52 8.96
N ARG A 97 -5.85 -5.95 7.95
CA ARG A 97 -7.24 -6.31 7.61
C ARG A 97 -7.40 -7.75 7.14
N ARG A 98 -6.33 -8.34 6.59
CA ARG A 98 -6.31 -9.77 6.20
C ARG A 98 -5.99 -10.72 7.35
N GLY A 99 -5.79 -10.23 8.58
CA GLY A 99 -5.52 -11.06 9.74
C GLY A 99 -4.21 -11.87 9.65
N LYS A 100 -3.19 -11.34 8.97
CA LYS A 100 -1.90 -12.04 8.92
C LYS A 100 -1.28 -12.11 10.32
N PRO A 101 -0.81 -13.29 10.80
CA PRO A 101 -0.27 -13.44 12.16
C PRO A 101 0.85 -12.46 12.48
N GLU A 102 1.65 -12.12 11.47
CA GLU A 102 2.68 -11.09 11.57
C GLU A 102 2.64 -10.11 10.39
N VAL A 103 2.78 -8.81 10.70
CA VAL A 103 2.67 -7.69 9.76
C VAL A 103 3.87 -6.76 9.89
N LYS A 104 4.14 -5.95 8.86
CA LYS A 104 5.31 -5.05 8.80
C LYS A 104 4.99 -3.61 9.21
N ASP A 105 3.80 -3.15 8.86
CA ASP A 105 3.40 -1.74 8.89
C ASP A 105 1.89 -1.59 9.11
N VAL A 106 1.49 -0.35 9.41
CA VAL A 106 0.10 0.11 9.47
C VAL A 106 -0.27 0.76 8.14
N ASP A 107 -1.34 0.28 7.51
CA ASP A 107 -1.95 0.92 6.34
C ASP A 107 -3.38 1.35 6.71
N LEU A 108 -3.71 2.62 6.48
CA LEU A 108 -5.02 3.21 6.74
C LEU A 108 -5.50 3.96 5.49
N ILE A 109 -6.80 3.92 5.24
CA ILE A 109 -7.45 4.81 4.28
C ILE A 109 -8.55 5.61 4.97
N PHE A 110 -8.86 6.81 4.48
CA PHE A 110 -9.94 7.63 5.01
C PHE A 110 -10.72 8.34 3.91
N VAL A 111 -11.98 8.65 4.17
CA VAL A 111 -12.78 9.57 3.35
C VAL A 111 -12.88 10.90 4.10
N PRO A 112 -12.54 12.04 3.48
CA PRO A 112 -12.64 13.35 4.11
C PRO A 112 -14.03 13.61 4.69
N GLY A 113 -14.07 14.36 5.80
CA GLY A 113 -15.29 14.77 6.46
C GLY A 113 -15.35 16.28 6.54
N VAL A 114 -15.50 16.79 7.76
CA VAL A 114 -15.44 18.24 8.03
C VAL A 114 -14.05 18.80 7.71
N TRP A 115 -13.01 18.00 7.91
CA TRP A 115 -11.64 18.40 7.60
C TRP A 115 -11.27 18.08 6.16
N ALA A 116 -10.56 19.02 5.54
CA ALA A 116 -9.91 18.81 4.26
C ALA A 116 -8.81 17.73 4.38
N PRO A 117 -8.49 16.99 3.30
CA PRO A 117 -7.48 15.92 3.31
C PRO A 117 -6.15 16.34 3.96
N GLU A 118 -5.68 17.55 3.66
CA GLU A 118 -4.41 18.10 4.12
C GLU A 118 -4.38 18.26 5.64
N GLN A 119 -5.51 18.64 6.23
CA GLN A 119 -5.65 18.81 7.69
C GLN A 119 -5.59 17.45 8.39
N VAL A 120 -6.25 16.44 7.83
CA VAL A 120 -6.22 15.07 8.36
C VAL A 120 -4.81 14.48 8.26
N VAL A 121 -4.13 14.68 7.12
CA VAL A 121 -2.73 14.27 6.95
C VAL A 121 -1.81 15.02 7.91
N SER A 122 -2.08 16.31 8.16
CA SER A 122 -1.32 17.11 9.14
C SER A 122 -1.45 16.57 10.56
N LEU A 123 -2.67 16.21 10.99
CA LEU A 123 -2.88 15.53 12.27
C LEU A 123 -2.19 14.17 12.31
N PHE A 124 -2.32 13.37 11.26
CA PHE A 124 -1.65 12.07 11.17
C PHE A 124 -0.13 12.17 11.35
N ARG A 125 0.50 13.23 10.83
CA ARG A 125 1.94 13.49 11.00
C ARG A 125 2.37 13.68 12.45
N THR A 126 1.45 14.00 13.37
CA THR A 126 1.78 14.21 14.79
C THR A 126 1.94 12.91 15.58
N PHE A 127 1.48 11.76 15.06
CA PHE A 127 1.61 10.46 15.75
C PHE A 127 3.02 9.86 15.71
N GLY A 128 3.94 10.42 14.91
CA GLY A 128 5.29 9.88 14.75
C GLY A 128 6.19 10.78 13.93
N GLN A 129 7.38 10.29 13.57
CA GLN A 129 8.33 11.01 12.74
C GLN A 129 7.86 11.03 11.27
N PRO A 130 7.61 12.20 10.66
CA PRO A 130 7.20 12.28 9.26
C PRO A 130 8.31 11.82 8.32
N LEU A 131 7.95 11.00 7.34
CA LEU A 131 8.88 10.48 6.32
C LEU A 131 8.62 11.09 4.95
N HIS A 132 7.36 11.04 4.52
CA HIS A 132 6.91 11.53 3.22
C HIS A 132 5.43 11.87 3.33
N TYR A 133 5.03 13.02 2.78
CA TYR A 133 3.65 13.48 2.85
C TYR A 133 3.32 14.33 1.63
N GLY A 134 2.02 14.47 1.39
CA GLY A 134 1.41 15.40 0.46
C GLY A 134 -0.04 15.63 0.86
N GLU A 135 -0.79 16.27 -0.01
CA GLU A 135 -2.18 16.67 0.28
C GLU A 135 -3.09 15.50 0.67
N SER A 136 -3.00 14.40 -0.06
CA SER A 136 -3.87 13.22 0.09
C SER A 136 -3.14 11.97 0.62
N PHE A 137 -1.92 12.11 1.14
CA PHE A 137 -1.11 10.99 1.60
C PHE A 137 -0.14 11.38 2.72
N GLY A 138 0.01 10.52 3.72
CA GLY A 138 1.05 10.64 4.75
C GLY A 138 1.74 9.31 5.04
N ALA A 139 3.04 9.37 5.31
CA ALA A 139 3.84 8.27 5.84
C ALA A 139 4.68 8.76 7.03
N ILE A 140 4.64 8.00 8.12
CA ILE A 140 5.36 8.28 9.37
C ILE A 140 6.04 7.00 9.89
N VAL A 141 6.98 7.17 10.81
CA VAL A 141 7.44 6.10 11.71
C VAL A 141 6.94 6.41 13.11
N LEU A 142 6.16 5.50 13.67
CA LEU A 142 5.68 5.60 15.06
C LEU A 142 6.85 5.47 16.05
N PRO A 143 6.73 5.98 17.29
CA PRO A 143 7.76 5.84 18.32
C PRO A 143 8.22 4.39 18.57
N GLN A 144 7.33 3.42 18.31
CA GLN A 144 7.62 1.99 18.43
C GLN A 144 8.50 1.45 17.30
N GLY A 145 8.88 2.27 16.30
CA GLY A 145 9.63 1.87 15.11
C GLY A 145 8.77 1.18 14.05
N VAL A 146 7.44 1.37 14.09
CA VAL A 146 6.49 0.81 13.11
C VAL A 146 6.18 1.86 12.05
N GLY A 147 6.32 1.51 10.79
CA GLY A 147 5.88 2.37 9.69
C GLY A 147 4.36 2.46 9.64
N ALA A 148 3.81 3.66 9.43
CA ALA A 148 2.39 3.86 9.23
C ALA A 148 2.13 4.74 8.00
N GLN A 149 1.12 4.39 7.21
CA GLN A 149 0.72 5.10 6.01
C GLN A 149 -0.79 5.38 6.02
N LEU A 150 -1.16 6.56 5.52
CA LEU A 150 -2.53 7.04 5.44
C LEU A 150 -2.78 7.56 4.02
N TRP A 151 -3.83 7.08 3.35
CA TRP A 151 -4.29 7.60 2.07
C TRP A 151 -5.70 8.17 2.16
N CYS A 152 -5.90 9.31 1.53
CA CYS A 152 -7.22 9.87 1.28
C CYS A 152 -7.92 9.12 0.14
N VAL A 153 -9.21 8.87 0.32
CA VAL A 153 -10.16 8.40 -0.69
C VAL A 153 -11.13 9.54 -0.92
N GLU A 154 -11.05 10.15 -2.10
CA GLU A 154 -11.69 11.44 -2.41
C GLU A 154 -13.22 11.42 -2.26
N ASP A 155 -13.86 10.27 -2.53
CA ASP A 155 -15.32 10.13 -2.54
C ASP A 155 -15.74 8.77 -1.95
N TYR A 156 -16.85 8.77 -1.21
CA TYR A 156 -17.44 7.55 -0.65
C TYR A 156 -17.94 6.58 -1.74
N ALA A 157 -18.31 7.09 -2.92
CA ALA A 157 -18.74 6.31 -4.08
C ALA A 157 -17.66 5.34 -4.62
N VAL A 158 -16.39 5.51 -4.22
CA VAL A 158 -15.28 4.62 -4.61
C VAL A 158 -14.68 3.87 -3.43
N TRP A 159 -15.31 3.95 -2.25
CA TRP A 159 -14.82 3.37 -1.01
C TRP A 159 -14.54 1.87 -1.09
N GLY A 160 -15.47 1.09 -1.64
CA GLY A 160 -15.32 -0.34 -1.86
C GLY A 160 -14.15 -0.69 -2.80
N ALA A 161 -13.95 0.07 -3.87
CA ALA A 161 -12.81 -0.14 -4.76
C ALA A 161 -11.47 0.19 -4.08
N ALA A 162 -11.43 1.24 -3.26
CA ALA A 162 -10.27 1.57 -2.44
C ALA A 162 -9.98 0.48 -1.41
N LEU A 163 -10.99 -0.03 -0.70
CA LEU A 163 -10.85 -1.14 0.23
C LEU A 163 -10.24 -2.37 -0.46
N LEU A 164 -10.73 -2.77 -1.63
CA LEU A 164 -10.13 -3.87 -2.40
C LEU A 164 -8.65 -3.59 -2.73
N HIS A 165 -8.37 -2.39 -3.26
CA HIS A 165 -7.03 -1.98 -3.66
C HIS A 165 -6.03 -2.08 -2.51
N PHE A 166 -6.33 -1.44 -1.37
CA PHE A 166 -5.39 -1.34 -0.27
C PHE A 166 -5.39 -2.58 0.63
N THR A 167 -6.47 -3.37 0.65
CA THR A 167 -6.51 -4.64 1.39
C THR A 167 -5.70 -5.73 0.71
N GLY A 168 -5.73 -5.83 -0.62
CA GLY A 168 -4.99 -6.86 -1.34
C GLY A 168 -5.40 -8.31 -0.99
N PRO A 169 -4.49 -9.30 -1.11
CA PRO A 169 -3.07 -9.15 -1.42
C PRO A 169 -2.82 -8.76 -2.89
N ARG A 170 -1.56 -8.43 -3.23
CA ARG A 170 -1.16 -8.00 -4.59
C ARG A 170 -1.66 -8.94 -5.69
N ALA A 171 -1.55 -10.27 -5.49
CA ALA A 171 -1.99 -11.25 -6.48
C ALA A 171 -3.50 -11.16 -6.75
N TYR A 172 -4.31 -11.04 -5.69
CA TYR A 172 -5.77 -10.86 -5.80
C TYR A 172 -6.12 -9.59 -6.61
N ASN A 173 -5.46 -8.47 -6.29
CA ASN A 173 -5.66 -7.22 -7.05
C ASN A 173 -5.30 -7.36 -8.53
N ILE A 174 -4.22 -8.08 -8.86
CA ILE A 174 -3.82 -8.33 -10.24
C ILE A 174 -4.90 -9.13 -10.96
N GLN A 175 -5.43 -10.19 -10.34
CA GLN A 175 -6.50 -11.01 -10.94
C GLN A 175 -7.76 -10.20 -11.23
N LEU A 176 -8.20 -9.37 -10.28
CA LEU A 176 -9.36 -8.50 -10.49
C LEU A 176 -9.12 -7.52 -11.65
N ARG A 177 -7.94 -6.89 -11.71
CA ARG A 177 -7.58 -5.97 -12.79
C ARG A 177 -7.48 -6.66 -14.16
N MET A 178 -6.95 -7.88 -14.21
CA MET A 178 -6.93 -8.66 -15.46
C MET A 178 -8.34 -8.95 -15.97
N ARG A 179 -9.27 -9.29 -15.08
CA ARG A 179 -10.69 -9.50 -15.44
C ARG A 179 -11.37 -8.21 -15.90
N ALA A 180 -11.12 -7.09 -15.22
CA ALA A 180 -11.63 -5.77 -15.64
C ALA A 180 -11.12 -5.40 -17.05
N ASN A 181 -9.81 -5.55 -17.29
CA ASN A 181 -9.20 -5.23 -18.58
C ASN A 181 -9.78 -6.06 -19.73
N LYS A 182 -10.09 -7.35 -19.52
CA LYS A 182 -10.74 -8.20 -20.53
C LYS A 182 -12.14 -7.71 -20.94
N ARG A 183 -12.79 -6.90 -20.10
CA ARG A 183 -14.11 -6.29 -20.38
C ARG A 183 -14.03 -4.84 -20.89
N GLY A 184 -12.83 -4.33 -21.19
CA GLY A 184 -12.66 -2.92 -21.55
C GLY A 184 -12.80 -1.96 -20.37
N TRP A 185 -12.68 -2.46 -19.14
CA TRP A 185 -12.80 -1.67 -17.92
C TRP A 185 -11.43 -1.45 -17.26
N GLN A 186 -11.38 -0.53 -16.31
CA GLN A 186 -10.22 -0.19 -15.50
C GLN A 186 -10.61 -0.26 -14.02
N LEU A 187 -10.03 -1.22 -13.29
CA LEU A 187 -10.14 -1.26 -11.84
C LEU A 187 -8.96 -0.54 -11.19
N SER A 188 -9.24 0.44 -10.35
CA SER A 188 -8.25 1.16 -9.53
C SER A 188 -8.81 1.42 -8.12
N GLN A 189 -8.10 2.19 -7.30
CA GLN A 189 -8.64 2.71 -6.04
C GLN A 189 -9.78 3.70 -6.24
N HIS A 190 -9.91 4.28 -7.45
CA HIS A 190 -10.96 5.23 -7.81
C HIS A 190 -12.18 4.56 -8.45
N GLY A 191 -12.38 3.26 -8.25
CA GLY A 191 -13.52 2.53 -8.82
C GLY A 191 -13.17 1.58 -9.97
N LEU A 192 -14.20 0.86 -10.41
CA LEU A 192 -14.26 0.09 -11.64
C LEU A 192 -14.90 0.96 -12.72
N ILE A 193 -14.11 1.43 -13.68
CA ILE A 193 -14.51 2.43 -14.66
C ILE A 193 -14.49 1.84 -16.07
N GLU A 194 -15.50 2.13 -16.87
CA GLU A 194 -15.52 1.80 -18.29
C GLU A 194 -14.56 2.72 -19.06
N ARG A 195 -13.58 2.15 -19.80
CA ARG A 195 -12.56 2.96 -20.46
C ARG A 195 -13.11 3.83 -21.58
N ALA A 196 -14.13 3.35 -22.29
CA ALA A 196 -14.69 4.03 -23.45
C ALA A 196 -15.46 5.30 -23.07
N SER A 197 -16.23 5.24 -21.98
CA SER A 197 -17.14 6.31 -21.56
C SER A 197 -16.65 7.09 -20.34
N GLY A 198 -15.71 6.55 -19.56
CA GLY A 198 -15.34 7.09 -18.25
C GLY A 198 -16.40 6.82 -17.17
N ARG A 199 -17.45 6.04 -17.46
CA ARG A 199 -18.54 5.76 -16.53
C ARG A 199 -18.07 4.87 -15.38
N LEU A 200 -18.41 5.26 -14.14
CA LEU A 200 -18.26 4.40 -12.96
C LEU A 200 -19.25 3.24 -13.05
N ILE A 201 -18.74 2.01 -13.13
CA ILE A 201 -19.52 0.78 -13.19
C ILE A 201 -19.84 0.29 -11.77
N ALA A 202 -18.84 0.35 -10.90
CA ALA A 202 -18.92 -0.10 -9.52
C ALA A 202 -17.82 0.58 -8.69
N GLY A 203 -18.08 0.88 -7.42
CA GLY A 203 -17.08 1.47 -6.55
C GLY A 203 -17.46 1.56 -5.07
N ALA A 204 -18.75 1.60 -4.73
CA ALA A 204 -19.17 1.94 -3.37
C ALA A 204 -18.93 0.80 -2.39
N ASN A 205 -19.19 -0.45 -2.81
CA ASN A 205 -18.98 -1.65 -2.01
C ASN A 205 -17.96 -2.62 -2.66
N GLU A 206 -17.11 -3.25 -1.85
CA GLU A 206 -16.19 -4.31 -2.31
C GLU A 206 -16.93 -5.43 -3.04
N GLU A 207 -18.12 -5.81 -2.54
CA GLU A 207 -18.96 -6.87 -3.10
C GLU A 207 -19.50 -6.51 -4.49
N GLU A 208 -20.01 -5.29 -4.68
CA GLU A 208 -20.52 -4.84 -5.98
C GLU A 208 -19.40 -4.85 -7.04
N VAL A 209 -18.17 -4.48 -6.65
CA VAL A 209 -17.02 -4.42 -7.56
C VAL A 209 -16.62 -5.82 -8.02
N VAL A 210 -16.58 -6.80 -7.13
CA VAL A 210 -16.22 -8.19 -7.49
C VAL A 210 -17.36 -8.90 -8.22
N GLN A 211 -18.62 -8.63 -7.87
CA GLN A 211 -19.79 -9.15 -8.58
C GLN A 211 -19.88 -8.62 -10.00
N ALA A 212 -19.62 -7.32 -10.22
CA ALA A 212 -19.50 -6.75 -11.57
C ALA A 212 -18.39 -7.46 -12.37
N LEU A 213 -17.36 -7.97 -11.69
CA LEU A 213 -16.31 -8.76 -12.30
C LEU A 213 -16.65 -10.26 -12.47
N GLY A 214 -17.86 -10.69 -12.10
CA GLY A 214 -18.32 -12.07 -12.20
C GLY A 214 -17.66 -13.00 -11.17
N LEU A 215 -17.32 -12.47 -9.99
CA LEU A 215 -16.72 -13.22 -8.90
C LEU A 215 -17.55 -13.08 -7.62
N PRO A 216 -17.61 -14.13 -6.78
CA PRO A 216 -18.17 -13.99 -5.45
C PRO A 216 -17.29 -13.09 -4.58
N TRP A 217 -17.90 -12.42 -3.60
CA TRP A 217 -17.14 -11.72 -2.58
C TRP A 217 -16.43 -12.70 -1.64
N ILE A 218 -15.17 -12.41 -1.34
CA ILE A 218 -14.32 -13.21 -0.47
C ILE A 218 -13.89 -12.33 0.71
N PRO A 219 -14.12 -12.78 1.96
CA PRO A 219 -13.66 -12.09 3.15
C PRO A 219 -12.15 -11.79 3.09
N PRO A 220 -11.70 -10.61 3.56
CA PRO A 220 -10.28 -10.22 3.54
C PRO A 220 -9.30 -11.30 4.02
N ALA A 221 -9.64 -12.02 5.09
CA ALA A 221 -8.80 -13.07 5.67
C ALA A 221 -8.58 -14.28 4.74
N GLN A 222 -9.53 -14.55 3.83
CA GLN A 222 -9.51 -15.67 2.91
C GLN A 222 -8.87 -15.31 1.55
N ARG A 223 -8.60 -14.02 1.28
CA ARG A 223 -8.01 -13.59 0.01
C ARG A 223 -6.60 -14.16 -0.16
N GLY A 224 -6.41 -14.96 -1.21
CA GLY A 224 -5.14 -15.66 -1.49
C GLY A 224 -4.98 -16.99 -0.77
N GLN A 225 -6.00 -17.46 -0.05
CA GLN A 225 -6.13 -18.86 0.37
C GLN A 225 -6.97 -19.58 -0.68
N GLY A 226 -6.33 -20.28 -1.62
CA GLY A 226 -7.04 -21.11 -2.61
C GLY A 226 -7.20 -20.50 -3.99
N ASP A 227 -6.10 -20.39 -4.73
CA ASP A 227 -6.14 -20.45 -6.20
C ASP A 227 -5.37 -21.71 -6.64
N ARG A 228 -5.96 -22.86 -6.29
CA ARG A 228 -5.69 -24.15 -6.94
C ARG A 228 -6.96 -24.53 -7.69
N GLY A 229 -7.12 -23.99 -8.89
CA GLY A 229 -7.99 -24.53 -9.93
C GLY A 229 -9.50 -24.22 -9.80
N ALA A 230 -9.98 -23.41 -10.73
CA ALA A 230 -11.10 -23.78 -11.59
C ALA A 230 -10.74 -23.37 -13.02
#